data_AF-A0A352MWX4-F1
#
_entry.id   AF-A0A352MWX4-F1
#
_cell.length_a   1.000
_cell.length_b   1.000
_cell.length_c   1.000
_cell.angle_alpha   90.00
_cell.angle_beta   90.00
_cell.angle_gamma   90.00
#
_symmetry.space_group_name_H-M   'P 1'
#
loop_
_entity.id
_entity.type
_entity.pdbx_description
1 polymer ?
#
loop_
_entity_poly.entity_id
_entity_poly.type
_entity_poly.pdbx_seq_one_letter_code
_entity_poly.pdbx_strand_id
1 'polypeptide(L)'
;MLGFTKDEIIEMMEKQDISQKEQEEILPILKENYDGYKFSLRADLNMYNSNMCLYFLNEYTSLKRIPSKLIDMNIASDYSKLGRMLDLCKGENRLEMLEKTVSGEGIVTDITEKFNPEIVFGDKEFASMLLYLGYLTIDKERLGKPELKIPNKIMREIYSDYFLNIVNKVAELRIEENEYNKILEELALEGKIDTILELLHKYLNNLSNRDFIKFDEKYVKLIVYCIAMNLKLFAVKSEMEVNRNYPDLLLVPKDKTKGYKSVMIEF
;
A
#
# COMPACT_ATOMS: atom_id res chain seq x y z
N MET A 1 -18.96 -3.64 -2.51
CA MET A 1 -18.04 -4.80 -2.45
C MET A 1 -18.53 -5.72 -1.34
N LEU A 2 -18.65 -7.02 -1.61
CA LEU A 2 -18.91 -8.04 -0.57
C LEU A 2 -17.56 -8.57 -0.09
N GLY A 3 -17.39 -8.71 1.21
CA GLY A 3 -16.21 -9.29 1.82
C GLY A 3 -16.55 -10.53 2.65
N PHE A 4 -15.54 -11.10 3.30
CA PHE A 4 -15.74 -12.15 4.29
C PHE A 4 -15.42 -11.65 5.69
N THR A 5 -16.11 -12.17 6.68
CA THR A 5 -15.71 -12.11 8.08
C THR A 5 -14.60 -13.13 8.35
N LYS A 6 -13.91 -12.98 9.48
CA LYS A 6 -12.91 -13.95 9.92
C LYS A 6 -13.52 -15.36 10.06
N ASP A 7 -14.74 -15.44 10.57
CA ASP A 7 -15.42 -16.72 10.84
C ASP A 7 -15.79 -17.43 9.53
N GLU A 8 -16.27 -16.69 8.53
CA GLU A 8 -16.53 -17.25 7.19
C GLU A 8 -15.25 -17.77 6.52
N ILE A 9 -14.11 -17.09 6.71
CA ILE A 9 -12.81 -17.55 6.22
C ILE A 9 -12.40 -18.86 6.92
N ILE A 10 -12.58 -18.95 8.23
CA ILE A 10 -12.28 -20.17 8.99
C ILE A 10 -13.17 -21.33 8.49
N GLU A 11 -14.47 -21.10 8.34
CA GLU A 11 -15.40 -22.10 7.81
C GLU A 11 -15.00 -22.55 6.39
N MET A 12 -14.54 -21.63 5.54
CA MET A 12 -14.00 -21.97 4.22
C MET A 12 -12.74 -22.84 4.31
N MET A 13 -11.81 -22.53 5.23
CA MET A 13 -10.61 -23.33 5.43
C MET A 13 -10.93 -24.74 5.93
N GLU A 14 -11.86 -24.87 6.88
CA GLU A 14 -12.34 -26.16 7.38
C GLU A 14 -12.96 -27.01 6.27
N LYS A 15 -13.79 -26.42 5.41
CA LYS A 15 -14.37 -27.11 4.24
C LYS A 15 -13.35 -27.55 3.19
N GLN A 16 -12.13 -27.04 3.24
CA GLN A 16 -11.02 -27.40 2.35
C GLN A 16 -9.99 -28.32 3.03
N ASP A 17 -10.35 -28.91 4.17
CA ASP A 17 -9.49 -29.78 4.98
C ASP A 17 -8.16 -29.11 5.39
N ILE A 18 -8.17 -27.78 5.57
CA ILE A 18 -7.02 -27.04 6.10
C ILE A 18 -7.03 -27.16 7.62
N SER A 19 -6.00 -27.79 8.16
CA SER A 19 -5.91 -28.09 9.59
C SER A 19 -5.78 -26.84 10.45
N GLN A 20 -6.19 -26.92 11.72
CA GLN A 20 -6.10 -25.79 12.66
C GLN A 20 -4.69 -25.20 12.76
N LYS A 21 -3.65 -26.04 12.68
CA LYS A 21 -2.26 -25.60 12.68
C LYS A 21 -1.92 -24.76 11.45
N GLU A 22 -2.39 -25.16 10.26
CA GLU A 22 -2.21 -24.36 9.04
C GLU A 22 -3.00 -23.05 9.10
N GLN A 23 -4.20 -23.07 9.69
CA GLN A 23 -5.01 -21.87 9.88
C GLN A 23 -4.28 -20.84 10.77
N GLU A 24 -3.60 -21.28 11.83
CA GLU A 24 -2.78 -20.40 12.69
C GLU A 24 -1.65 -19.71 11.92
N GLU A 25 -1.10 -20.37 10.89
CA GLU A 25 -0.08 -19.79 10.00
C GLU A 25 -0.70 -18.85 8.95
N ILE A 26 -1.86 -19.20 8.39
CA ILE A 26 -2.51 -18.48 7.28
C ILE A 26 -3.24 -17.21 7.76
N LEU A 27 -4.00 -17.29 8.85
CA LEU A 27 -4.88 -16.20 9.31
C LEU A 27 -4.15 -14.87 9.54
N PRO A 28 -2.94 -14.83 10.15
CA PRO A 28 -2.18 -13.60 10.27
C PRO A 28 -1.82 -12.97 8.92
N ILE A 29 -1.49 -13.80 7.92
CA ILE A 29 -1.17 -13.34 6.56
C ILE A 29 -2.40 -12.74 5.90
N LEU A 30 -3.54 -13.43 5.94
CA LEU A 30 -4.80 -12.89 5.40
C LEU A 30 -5.19 -11.60 6.10
N LYS A 31 -4.99 -11.51 7.42
CA LYS A 31 -5.31 -10.30 8.19
C LYS A 31 -4.44 -9.11 7.80
N GLU A 32 -3.13 -9.28 7.71
CA GLU A 32 -2.22 -8.20 7.31
C GLU A 32 -2.50 -7.72 5.88
N ASN A 33 -2.83 -8.64 4.98
CA ASN A 33 -2.85 -8.38 3.54
C ASN A 33 -4.24 -8.07 2.98
N TYR A 34 -5.32 -8.60 3.57
CA TYR A 34 -6.65 -8.55 2.95
C TYR A 34 -7.78 -8.04 3.87
N ASP A 35 -7.59 -7.93 5.18
CA ASP A 35 -8.57 -7.36 6.13
C ASP A 35 -8.63 -5.82 6.04
N GLY A 36 -9.55 -5.21 6.78
CA GLY A 36 -9.57 -3.76 7.04
C GLY A 36 -10.65 -3.00 6.29
N TYR A 37 -11.53 -3.68 5.54
CA TYR A 37 -12.56 -3.01 4.75
C TYR A 37 -13.85 -2.73 5.53
N LYS A 38 -14.24 -1.47 5.53
CA LYS A 38 -15.52 -0.93 5.97
C LYS A 38 -16.07 0.05 4.93
N PHE A 39 -17.34 -0.15 4.55
CA PHE A 39 -18.04 0.62 3.50
C PHE A 39 -19.23 1.43 4.03
N SER A 40 -19.48 1.38 5.34
CA SER A 40 -20.51 2.15 6.02
C SER A 40 -19.98 2.59 7.37
N LEU A 41 -20.23 3.84 7.78
CA LEU A 41 -19.88 4.33 9.11
C LEU A 41 -20.51 3.47 10.23
N ARG A 42 -21.67 2.87 9.96
CA ARG A 42 -22.43 2.02 10.89
C ARG A 42 -21.98 0.56 10.93
N ALA A 43 -20.98 0.16 10.15
CA ALA A 43 -20.52 -1.22 10.18
C ALA A 43 -19.71 -1.48 11.47
N ASP A 44 -20.03 -2.56 12.17
CA ASP A 44 -19.35 -2.95 13.41
C ASP A 44 -18.10 -3.79 13.17
N LEU A 45 -18.01 -4.42 11.99
CA LEU A 45 -16.92 -5.33 11.63
C LEU A 45 -16.20 -4.86 10.38
N ASN A 46 -14.89 -5.08 10.37
CA ASN A 46 -14.10 -5.04 9.15
C ASN A 46 -14.31 -6.34 8.37
N MET A 47 -14.23 -6.22 7.06
CA MET A 47 -14.33 -7.34 6.15
C MET A 47 -13.00 -7.56 5.44
N TYR A 48 -12.74 -8.81 5.11
CA TYR A 48 -11.67 -9.24 4.25
C TYR A 48 -12.09 -9.10 2.78
N ASN A 49 -11.15 -8.75 1.91
CA ASN A 49 -11.37 -8.77 0.46
C ASN A 49 -11.64 -10.20 0.00
N SER A 50 -12.87 -10.45 -0.47
CA SER A 50 -13.33 -11.77 -0.85
C SER A 50 -12.52 -12.39 -1.99
N ASN A 51 -12.26 -11.62 -3.05
CA ASN A 51 -11.50 -12.10 -4.21
C ASN A 51 -10.07 -12.51 -3.83
N MET A 52 -9.39 -11.69 -3.03
CA MET A 52 -8.03 -12.00 -2.58
C MET A 52 -7.97 -13.20 -1.65
N CYS A 53 -8.95 -13.37 -0.76
CA CYS A 53 -9.04 -14.55 0.09
C CYS A 53 -9.26 -15.81 -0.74
N LEU A 54 -10.18 -15.78 -1.71
CA LEU A 54 -10.43 -16.92 -2.60
C LEU A 54 -9.21 -17.27 -3.43
N TYR A 55 -8.52 -16.28 -4.00
CA TYR A 55 -7.26 -16.48 -4.71
C TYR A 55 -6.22 -17.17 -3.81
N PHE A 56 -5.99 -16.63 -2.61
CA PHE A 56 -5.00 -17.18 -1.68
C PHE A 56 -5.33 -18.62 -1.32
N LEU A 57 -6.58 -18.90 -0.93
CA LEU A 57 -7.01 -20.22 -0.52
C LEU A 57 -6.90 -21.22 -1.69
N ASN A 58 -7.29 -20.83 -2.90
CA ASN A 58 -7.18 -21.66 -4.09
C ASN A 58 -5.72 -22.05 -4.42
N GLU A 59 -4.80 -21.09 -4.33
CA GLU A 59 -3.36 -21.36 -4.52
C GLU A 59 -2.82 -22.26 -3.40
N TYR A 60 -3.19 -21.98 -2.15
CA TYR A 60 -2.76 -22.76 -0.99
C TYR A 60 -3.25 -24.21 -1.07
N THR A 61 -4.53 -24.44 -1.41
CA THR A 61 -5.09 -25.79 -1.54
C THR A 61 -4.41 -26.58 -2.66
N SER A 62 -4.02 -25.89 -3.74
CA SER A 62 -3.36 -26.50 -4.90
C SER A 62 -1.90 -26.85 -4.64
N LEU A 63 -1.16 -25.98 -3.95
CA LEU A 63 0.29 -26.10 -3.79
C LEU A 63 0.73 -26.58 -2.40
N LYS A 64 -0.19 -26.61 -1.44
CA LYS A 64 0.05 -26.91 -0.01
C LYS A 64 1.19 -26.08 0.59
N ARG A 65 1.27 -24.82 0.16
CA ARG A 65 2.24 -23.82 0.64
C ARG A 65 1.67 -22.43 0.46
N ILE A 66 2.15 -21.49 1.26
CA ILE A 66 1.79 -20.07 1.13
C ILE A 66 2.16 -19.57 -0.28
N PRO A 67 1.25 -18.89 -1.00
CA PRO A 67 1.53 -18.34 -2.32
C PRO A 67 2.73 -17.39 -2.28
N SER A 68 3.64 -17.53 -3.25
CA SER A 68 4.80 -16.61 -3.37
C SER A 68 4.38 -15.20 -3.80
N LYS A 69 3.23 -15.07 -4.45
CA LYS A 69 2.57 -13.81 -4.79
C LYS A 69 1.24 -13.71 -4.06
N LEU A 70 1.10 -12.68 -3.22
CA LEU A 70 -0.12 -12.40 -2.45
C LEU A 70 -1.13 -11.53 -3.23
N ILE A 71 -0.84 -11.17 -4.47
CA ILE A 71 -1.72 -10.40 -5.34
C ILE A 71 -1.97 -11.24 -6.60
N ASP A 72 -3.24 -11.42 -6.94
CA ASP A 72 -3.62 -12.02 -8.22
C ASP A 72 -3.20 -11.11 -9.39
N MET A 73 -2.48 -11.66 -10.38
CA MET A 73 -2.09 -10.92 -11.58
C MET A 73 -3.30 -10.49 -12.43
N ASN A 74 -4.45 -11.14 -12.31
CA ASN A 74 -5.68 -10.70 -12.97
C ASN A 74 -6.22 -9.42 -12.33
N ILE A 75 -6.06 -9.25 -11.02
CA ILE A 75 -6.37 -8.00 -10.30
C ILE A 75 -5.27 -6.97 -10.57
N ALA A 76 -4.04 -7.40 -10.89
CA ALA A 76 -2.99 -6.49 -11.33
C ALA A 76 -3.36 -5.68 -12.59
N SER A 77 -4.18 -6.24 -13.47
CA SER A 77 -4.72 -5.53 -14.62
C SER A 77 -5.68 -4.39 -14.23
N ASP A 78 -6.38 -4.49 -13.09
CA ASP A 78 -7.20 -3.42 -12.53
C ASP A 78 -6.34 -2.26 -11.99
N TYR A 79 -5.07 -2.45 -11.66
CA TYR A 79 -4.19 -1.32 -11.28
C TYR A 79 -3.84 -0.42 -12.46
N SER A 80 -3.92 -0.91 -13.70
CA SER A 80 -3.92 -0.04 -14.88
C SER A 80 -5.16 0.85 -14.94
N LYS A 81 -6.26 0.47 -14.27
CA LYS A 81 -7.45 1.31 -14.07
C LYS A 81 -7.18 2.34 -12.99
N LEU A 82 -6.53 1.99 -11.88
CA LEU A 82 -6.11 2.96 -10.86
C LEU A 82 -5.30 4.10 -11.48
N GLY A 83 -4.31 3.77 -12.32
CA GLY A 83 -3.50 4.77 -13.02
C GLY A 83 -4.32 5.65 -13.96
N ARG A 84 -5.17 5.05 -14.79
CA ARG A 84 -6.08 5.79 -15.69
C ARG A 84 -7.09 6.66 -14.93
N MET A 85 -7.59 6.18 -13.80
CA MET A 85 -8.52 6.90 -12.93
C MET A 85 -7.86 8.08 -12.24
N LEU A 86 -6.63 7.92 -11.80
CA LEU A 86 -5.82 9.01 -11.28
C LEU A 86 -5.48 10.02 -12.37
N ASP A 87 -5.32 9.61 -13.63
CA ASP A 87 -5.19 10.54 -14.76
C ASP A 87 -6.49 11.32 -15.06
N LEU A 88 -7.67 10.86 -14.59
CA LEU A 88 -8.92 11.64 -14.67
C LEU A 88 -8.96 12.79 -13.65
N CYS A 89 -8.20 12.69 -12.55
CA CYS A 89 -7.97 13.81 -11.64
C CYS A 89 -7.01 14.81 -12.28
N LYS A 90 -7.48 16.04 -12.49
CA LYS A 90 -6.68 17.12 -13.08
C LYS A 90 -5.83 17.82 -12.01
N GLY A 91 -4.55 18.05 -12.32
CA GLY A 91 -3.71 19.05 -11.65
C GLY A 91 -3.12 18.66 -10.28
N GLU A 92 -2.95 19.66 -9.42
CA GLU A 92 -2.19 19.60 -8.15
C GLU A 92 -2.86 18.73 -7.07
N ASN A 93 -4.19 18.61 -7.08
CA ASN A 93 -4.94 17.89 -6.03
C ASN A 93 -4.73 16.36 -6.05
N ARG A 94 -4.28 15.81 -7.19
CA ARG A 94 -3.99 14.38 -7.33
C ARG A 94 -2.80 13.95 -6.47
N LEU A 95 -1.73 14.73 -6.51
CA LEU A 95 -0.51 14.44 -5.75
C LEU A 95 -0.77 14.59 -4.25
N GLU A 96 -1.50 15.63 -3.85
CA GLU A 96 -1.88 15.88 -2.46
C GLU A 96 -2.76 14.74 -1.89
N MET A 97 -3.73 14.25 -2.66
CA MET A 97 -4.55 13.09 -2.27
C MET A 97 -3.71 11.82 -2.09
N LEU A 98 -2.80 11.54 -3.03
CA LEU A 98 -1.92 10.38 -2.94
C LEU A 98 -0.98 10.48 -1.74
N GLU A 99 -0.39 11.64 -1.54
CA GLU A 99 0.49 11.94 -0.41
C GLU A 99 -0.24 11.72 0.93
N LYS A 100 -1.42 12.29 1.12
CA LYS A 100 -2.26 12.09 2.32
C LYS A 100 -2.62 10.62 2.54
N THR A 101 -2.88 9.90 1.46
CA THR A 101 -3.27 8.48 1.50
C THR A 101 -2.08 7.59 1.91
N VAL A 102 -0.91 7.81 1.31
CA VAL A 102 0.30 6.99 1.57
C VAL A 102 0.93 7.34 2.93
N SER A 103 0.96 8.63 3.30
CA SER A 103 1.43 9.09 4.63
C SER A 103 0.52 8.66 5.79
N GLY A 104 -0.71 8.23 5.51
CA GLY A 104 -1.64 7.73 6.52
C GLY A 104 -2.46 8.81 7.23
N GLU A 105 -2.39 10.07 6.78
CA GLU A 105 -3.19 11.19 7.32
C GLU A 105 -4.70 11.02 7.09
N GLY A 106 -5.07 10.21 6.10
CA GLY A 106 -6.46 9.94 5.75
C GLY A 106 -7.14 11.10 5.02
N ILE A 107 -8.33 10.84 4.46
CA ILE A 107 -9.07 11.80 3.63
C ILE A 107 -10.47 11.98 4.23
N VAL A 108 -10.76 13.17 4.75
CA VAL A 108 -12.09 13.51 5.27
C VAL A 108 -12.94 14.10 4.13
N THR A 109 -13.96 13.38 3.69
CA THR A 109 -14.78 13.80 2.54
C THR A 109 -16.18 13.19 2.59
N ASP A 110 -17.16 13.85 1.96
CA ASP A 110 -18.47 13.26 1.72
C ASP A 110 -18.35 12.17 0.64
N ILE A 111 -19.29 11.22 0.64
CA ILE A 111 -19.32 10.14 -0.34
C ILE A 111 -20.39 10.42 -1.40
N THR A 112 -19.96 10.47 -2.65
CA THR A 112 -20.86 10.57 -3.80
C THR A 112 -21.56 9.23 -3.98
N GLU A 113 -22.88 9.21 -3.82
CA GLU A 113 -23.68 7.97 -3.91
C GLU A 113 -23.96 7.52 -5.37
N LYS A 114 -23.99 8.47 -6.31
CA LYS A 114 -24.34 8.20 -7.71
C LYS A 114 -23.41 8.97 -8.64
N PHE A 115 -22.81 8.26 -9.59
CA PHE A 115 -22.06 8.85 -10.69
C PHE A 115 -22.99 8.97 -11.90
N ASN A 116 -23.20 10.19 -12.36
CA ASN A 116 -23.88 10.47 -13.63
C ASN A 116 -22.92 11.25 -14.55
N PRO A 117 -23.13 11.22 -15.87
CA PRO A 117 -22.23 11.91 -16.81
C PRO A 117 -22.18 13.44 -16.66
N GLU A 118 -23.14 14.04 -15.95
CA GLU A 118 -23.23 15.49 -15.74
C GLU A 118 -22.46 15.96 -14.50
N ILE A 119 -22.04 15.04 -13.62
CA ILE A 119 -21.25 15.37 -12.44
C ILE A 119 -19.88 15.88 -12.86
N VAL A 120 -19.54 17.06 -12.36
CA VAL A 120 -18.18 17.59 -12.44
C VAL A 120 -17.29 16.72 -11.55
N PHE A 121 -16.36 16.03 -12.17
CA PHE A 121 -15.42 15.16 -11.47
C PHE A 121 -14.40 16.00 -10.69
N GLY A 122 -14.34 15.80 -9.38
CA GLY A 122 -13.37 16.44 -8.48
C GLY A 122 -12.90 15.50 -7.37
N ASP A 123 -12.26 16.07 -6.34
CA ASP A 123 -11.60 15.33 -5.27
C ASP A 123 -12.54 14.39 -4.49
N LYS A 124 -13.77 14.85 -4.23
CA LYS A 124 -14.80 14.08 -3.53
C LYS A 124 -15.26 12.87 -4.36
N GLU A 125 -15.58 13.09 -5.64
CA GLU A 125 -15.93 12.03 -6.59
C GLU A 125 -14.80 11.01 -6.74
N PHE A 126 -13.56 11.49 -6.78
CA PHE A 126 -12.38 10.67 -6.89
C PHE A 126 -12.19 9.78 -5.65
N ALA A 127 -12.22 10.37 -4.45
CA ALA A 127 -12.14 9.63 -3.19
C ALA A 127 -13.29 8.62 -3.04
N SER A 128 -14.50 8.98 -3.47
CA SER A 128 -15.66 8.08 -3.50
C SER A 128 -15.43 6.90 -4.45
N MET A 129 -14.86 7.14 -5.63
CA MET A 129 -14.53 6.10 -6.59
C MET A 129 -13.47 5.13 -6.04
N LEU A 130 -12.42 5.66 -5.40
CA LEU A 130 -11.40 4.85 -4.74
C LEU A 130 -11.99 3.97 -3.62
N LEU A 131 -12.94 4.51 -2.85
CA LEU A 131 -13.68 3.74 -1.84
C LEU A 131 -14.47 2.60 -2.49
N TYR A 132 -15.25 2.85 -3.53
CA TYR A 132 -16.08 1.82 -4.16
C TYR A 132 -15.29 0.70 -4.84
N LEU A 133 -14.09 1.03 -5.33
CA LEU A 133 -13.18 0.07 -5.95
C LEU A 133 -12.35 -0.71 -4.92
N GLY A 134 -12.41 -0.34 -3.64
CA GLY A 134 -11.68 -1.02 -2.57
C GLY A 134 -10.20 -0.63 -2.49
N TYR A 135 -9.84 0.56 -2.99
CA TYR A 135 -8.53 1.17 -2.76
C TYR A 135 -8.48 1.93 -1.44
N LEU A 136 -9.60 2.57 -1.08
CA LEU A 136 -9.82 3.20 0.22
C LEU A 136 -10.92 2.48 1.00
N THR A 137 -10.96 2.77 2.29
CA THR A 137 -11.98 2.29 3.21
C THR A 137 -12.32 3.34 4.26
N ILE A 138 -13.53 3.26 4.82
CA ILE A 138 -13.95 4.14 5.91
C ILE A 138 -13.29 3.68 7.22
N ASP A 139 -12.55 4.55 7.86
CA ASP A 139 -11.97 4.30 9.20
C ASP A 139 -12.96 4.70 10.30
N LYS A 140 -13.32 5.98 10.33
CA LYS A 140 -14.11 6.61 11.38
C LYS A 140 -14.86 7.83 10.85
N GLU A 141 -15.66 8.44 11.72
CA GLU A 141 -16.29 9.72 11.44
C GLU A 141 -15.43 10.87 11.99
N ARG A 142 -15.24 11.92 11.19
CA ARG A 142 -14.61 13.17 11.59
C ARG A 142 -15.40 14.35 11.05
N LEU A 143 -15.84 15.23 11.94
CA LEU A 143 -16.65 16.42 11.60
C LEU A 143 -17.95 16.08 10.83
N GLY A 144 -18.62 14.98 11.19
CA GLY A 144 -19.84 14.52 10.52
C GLY A 144 -19.61 13.90 9.15
N LYS A 145 -18.36 13.64 8.76
CA LYS A 145 -17.98 13.05 7.47
C LYS A 145 -17.15 11.77 7.66
N PRO A 146 -17.19 10.82 6.71
CA PRO A 146 -16.26 9.72 6.68
C PRO A 146 -14.81 10.19 6.53
N GLU A 147 -13.92 9.62 7.34
CA GLU A 147 -12.48 9.65 7.15
C GLU A 147 -12.03 8.37 6.46
N LEU A 148 -11.43 8.50 5.28
CA LEU A 148 -11.00 7.39 4.44
C LEU A 148 -9.50 7.10 4.60
N LYS A 149 -9.12 5.83 4.56
CA LYS A 149 -7.71 5.39 4.61
C LYS A 149 -7.45 4.19 3.69
N ILE A 150 -6.17 3.83 3.54
CA ILE A 150 -5.78 2.55 2.92
C ILE A 150 -6.14 1.39 3.88
N PRO A 151 -6.84 0.34 3.42
CA PRO A 151 -7.35 -0.73 4.27
C PRO A 151 -6.27 -1.68 4.81
N ASN A 152 -5.30 -2.05 3.97
CA ASN A 152 -4.31 -3.09 4.29
C ASN A 152 -3.00 -2.90 3.55
N LYS A 153 -2.05 -3.80 3.82
CA LYS A 153 -0.71 -3.80 3.24
C LYS A 153 -0.69 -3.94 1.73
N ILE A 154 -1.55 -4.78 1.16
CA ILE A 154 -1.58 -4.98 -0.30
C ILE A 154 -1.97 -3.69 -1.00
N MET A 155 -3.03 -3.02 -0.52
CA MET A 155 -3.41 -1.72 -1.07
C MET A 155 -2.29 -0.69 -0.90
N ARG A 156 -1.57 -0.71 0.23
CA ARG A 156 -0.42 0.17 0.48
C ARG A 156 0.74 -0.08 -0.49
N GLU A 157 1.06 -1.33 -0.81
CA GLU A 157 2.04 -1.70 -1.83
C GLU A 157 1.62 -1.13 -3.20
N ILE A 158 0.36 -1.33 -3.60
CA ILE A 158 -0.18 -0.82 -4.88
C ILE A 158 -0.09 0.71 -4.97
N TYR A 159 -0.47 1.42 -3.91
CA TYR A 159 -0.37 2.89 -3.87
C TYR A 159 1.09 3.36 -3.94
N SER A 160 2.01 2.67 -3.27
CA SER A 160 3.44 2.98 -3.28
C SER A 160 4.03 2.82 -4.68
N ASP A 161 3.73 1.69 -5.34
CA ASP A 161 4.15 1.41 -6.72
C ASP A 161 3.60 2.47 -7.68
N TYR A 162 2.34 2.86 -7.51
CA TYR A 162 1.74 3.90 -8.33
C TYR A 162 2.39 5.27 -8.10
N PHE A 163 2.66 5.65 -6.85
CA PHE A 163 3.33 6.89 -6.51
C PHE A 163 4.71 6.98 -7.15
N LEU A 164 5.54 5.94 -7.02
CA LEU A 164 6.86 5.90 -7.68
C LEU A 164 6.77 6.02 -9.19
N ASN A 165 5.77 5.40 -9.81
CA ASN A 165 5.54 5.55 -11.25
C ASN A 165 5.24 7.00 -11.65
N ILE A 166 4.53 7.78 -10.83
CA ILE A 166 4.35 9.22 -11.06
C ILE A 166 5.68 9.95 -10.87
N VAL A 167 6.39 9.72 -9.76
CA VAL A 167 7.64 10.42 -9.48
C VAL A 167 8.65 10.15 -10.61
N ASN A 168 8.76 8.92 -11.10
CA ASN A 168 9.58 8.56 -12.26
C ASN A 168 9.21 9.35 -13.52
N LYS A 169 7.90 9.50 -13.80
CA LYS A 169 7.42 10.27 -14.96
C LYS A 169 7.73 11.75 -14.83
N VAL A 170 7.54 12.33 -13.65
CA VAL A 170 7.78 13.76 -13.39
C VAL A 170 9.28 14.07 -13.43
N ALA A 171 10.10 13.20 -12.84
CA ALA A 171 11.56 13.32 -12.84
C ALA A 171 12.22 12.84 -14.15
N GLU A 172 11.43 12.41 -15.15
CA GLU A 172 11.91 11.82 -16.41
C GLU A 172 12.94 10.68 -16.21
N LEU A 173 12.82 9.95 -15.10
CA LEU A 173 13.72 8.86 -14.73
C LEU A 173 13.19 7.52 -15.21
N ARG A 174 14.10 6.68 -15.69
CA ARG A 174 13.88 5.25 -15.88
C ARG A 174 14.75 4.50 -14.89
N ILE A 175 14.14 4.03 -13.81
CA ILE A 175 14.85 3.19 -12.85
C ILE A 175 14.85 1.77 -13.39
N GLU A 176 16.05 1.22 -13.53
CA GLU A 176 16.24 -0.15 -13.97
C GLU A 176 16.15 -1.11 -12.78
N GLU A 177 15.74 -2.35 -13.04
CA GLU A 177 15.71 -3.43 -12.04
C GLU A 177 17.09 -3.61 -11.36
N ASN A 178 18.16 -3.34 -12.09
CA ASN A 178 19.53 -3.39 -11.58
C ASN A 178 19.79 -2.37 -10.45
N GLU A 179 19.16 -1.20 -10.46
CA GLU A 179 19.31 -0.23 -9.37
C GLU A 179 18.64 -0.73 -8.09
N TYR A 180 17.45 -1.32 -8.19
CA TYR A 180 16.79 -1.96 -7.05
C TYR A 180 17.58 -3.15 -6.49
N ASN A 181 18.23 -3.93 -7.35
CA ASN A 181 19.09 -5.04 -6.90
C ASN A 181 20.29 -4.54 -6.10
N LYS A 182 20.93 -3.44 -6.51
CA LYS A 182 22.01 -2.81 -5.74
C LYS A 182 21.54 -2.32 -4.38
N ILE A 183 20.38 -1.66 -4.33
CA ILE A 183 19.76 -1.24 -3.07
C ILE A 183 19.54 -2.45 -2.14
N LEU A 184 19.02 -3.55 -2.69
CA LEU A 184 18.78 -4.78 -1.91
C LEU A 184 20.07 -5.39 -1.37
N GLU A 185 21.11 -5.50 -2.20
CA GLU A 185 22.40 -6.06 -1.78
C GLU A 185 23.03 -5.22 -0.66
N GLU A 186 23.08 -3.90 -0.84
CA GLU A 186 23.67 -2.98 0.13
C GLU A 186 22.91 -3.00 1.47
N LEU A 187 21.57 -2.91 1.43
CA LEU A 187 20.75 -2.97 2.65
C LEU A 187 20.89 -4.31 3.36
N ALA A 188 20.75 -5.42 2.62
CA ALA A 188 20.65 -6.74 3.21
C ALA A 188 21.99 -7.24 3.77
N LEU A 189 23.09 -6.94 3.07
CA LEU A 189 24.42 -7.44 3.43
C LEU A 189 25.21 -6.44 4.26
N GLU A 190 25.12 -5.15 3.93
CA GLU A 190 25.92 -4.11 4.58
C GLU A 190 25.14 -3.32 5.62
N GLY A 191 23.82 -3.20 5.46
CA GLY A 191 22.96 -2.43 6.37
C GLY A 191 23.09 -0.93 6.15
N LYS A 192 23.46 -0.52 4.94
CA LYS A 192 23.63 0.88 4.53
C LYS A 192 22.49 1.29 3.58
N ILE A 193 22.31 2.61 3.45
CA ILE A 193 21.25 3.24 2.65
C ILE A 193 21.82 4.20 1.59
N ASP A 194 23.12 4.16 1.33
CA ASP A 194 23.83 5.06 0.42
C ASP A 194 23.19 5.00 -0.98
N THR A 195 22.91 3.80 -1.51
CA THR A 195 22.27 3.66 -2.82
C THR A 195 20.82 4.21 -2.82
N ILE A 196 20.09 4.13 -1.69
CA ILE A 196 18.77 4.78 -1.57
C ILE A 196 18.92 6.31 -1.64
N LEU A 197 19.90 6.87 -0.93
CA LEU A 197 20.16 8.31 -0.91
C LEU A 197 20.61 8.82 -2.28
N GLU A 198 21.41 8.06 -3.01
CA GLU A 198 21.77 8.38 -4.40
C GLU A 198 20.53 8.42 -5.30
N LEU A 199 19.63 7.43 -5.18
CA LEU A 199 18.40 7.40 -5.95
C LEU A 199 17.48 8.57 -5.59
N LEU A 200 17.35 8.87 -4.30
CA LEU A 200 16.64 10.06 -3.83
C LEU A 200 17.24 11.33 -4.43
N HIS A 201 18.56 11.51 -4.42
CA HIS A 201 19.20 12.66 -5.06
C HIS A 201 18.90 12.76 -6.56
N LYS A 202 18.88 11.63 -7.28
CA LYS A 202 18.47 11.62 -8.70
C LYS A 202 17.04 12.11 -8.87
N TYR A 203 16.12 11.65 -8.03
CA TYR A 203 14.75 12.14 -8.03
C TYR A 203 14.68 13.65 -7.82
N LEU A 204 15.32 14.14 -6.76
CA LEU A 204 15.29 15.55 -6.39
C LEU A 204 15.90 16.44 -7.48
N ASN A 205 17.06 16.07 -8.03
CA ASN A 205 17.76 16.89 -9.03
C ASN A 205 16.99 17.09 -10.34
N ASN A 206 16.05 16.19 -10.65
CA ASN A 206 15.24 16.27 -11.86
C ASN A 206 13.88 16.96 -11.63
N LEU A 207 13.57 17.41 -10.42
CA LEU A 207 12.37 18.20 -10.14
C LEU A 207 12.58 19.66 -10.56
N SER A 208 11.53 20.31 -11.06
CA SER A 208 11.61 21.71 -11.41
C SER A 208 11.61 22.59 -10.16
N ASN A 209 12.16 23.82 -10.25
CA ASN A 209 12.11 24.79 -9.15
C ASN A 209 10.68 25.09 -8.66
N ARG A 210 9.66 24.88 -9.50
CA ARG A 210 8.25 25.03 -9.13
C ARG A 210 7.75 23.86 -8.27
N ASP A 211 8.26 22.66 -8.51
CA ASP A 211 7.99 21.48 -7.70
C ASP A 211 8.67 21.61 -6.32
N PHE A 212 9.88 22.20 -6.28
CA PHE A 212 10.61 22.50 -5.03
C PHE A 212 9.91 23.48 -4.09
N ILE A 213 9.07 24.40 -4.60
CA ILE A 213 8.38 25.39 -3.75
C ILE A 213 7.44 24.72 -2.73
N LYS A 214 6.91 23.54 -3.04
CA LYS A 214 6.06 22.75 -2.14
C LYS A 214 6.79 21.57 -1.49
N PHE A 215 8.08 21.41 -1.79
CA PHE A 215 8.85 20.24 -1.41
C PHE A 215 9.42 20.42 0.01
N ASP A 216 8.90 19.65 0.96
CA ASP A 216 9.37 19.58 2.34
C ASP A 216 9.87 18.17 2.70
N GLU A 217 10.27 17.98 3.96
CA GLU A 217 10.77 16.70 4.51
C GLU A 217 9.77 15.56 4.33
N LYS A 218 8.46 15.84 4.35
CA LYS A 218 7.42 14.83 4.18
C LYS A 218 7.49 14.17 2.81
N TYR A 219 7.83 14.93 1.77
CA TYR A 219 8.02 14.38 0.42
C TYR A 219 9.27 13.49 0.32
N VAL A 220 10.35 13.85 1.01
CA VAL A 220 11.56 13.02 1.11
C VAL A 220 11.23 11.69 1.80
N LYS A 221 10.61 11.75 2.98
CA LYS A 221 10.16 10.57 3.73
C LYS A 221 9.23 9.70 2.89
N LEU A 222 8.32 10.31 2.13
CA LEU A 222 7.39 9.60 1.26
C LEU A 222 8.08 8.87 0.09
N ILE A 223 9.02 9.51 -0.61
CA ILE A 223 9.76 8.87 -1.71
C ILE A 223 10.55 7.67 -1.18
N VAL A 224 11.31 7.86 -0.09
CA VAL A 224 12.11 6.79 0.52
C VAL A 224 11.21 5.67 1.03
N TYR A 225 10.08 6.01 1.65
CA TYR A 225 9.07 5.03 2.06
C TYR A 225 8.57 4.19 0.88
N CYS A 226 8.25 4.81 -0.25
CA CYS A 226 7.74 4.09 -1.40
C CYS A 226 8.82 3.21 -2.06
N ILE A 227 10.07 3.69 -2.13
CA ILE A 227 11.24 2.88 -2.55
C ILE A 227 11.36 1.66 -1.64
N ALA A 228 11.32 1.86 -0.32
CA ALA A 228 11.43 0.78 0.65
C ALA A 228 10.30 -0.25 0.52
N MET A 229 9.06 0.20 0.29
CA MET A 229 7.90 -0.68 0.06
C MET A 229 8.07 -1.57 -1.18
N ASN A 230 8.83 -1.10 -2.18
CA ASN A 230 9.14 -1.87 -3.39
C ASN A 230 10.24 -2.94 -3.18
N LEU A 231 10.96 -2.89 -2.05
CA LEU A 231 11.99 -3.87 -1.69
C LEU A 231 11.37 -5.14 -1.10
N LYS A 232 10.94 -6.06 -1.96
CA LYS A 232 10.19 -7.28 -1.58
C LYS A 232 10.86 -8.15 -0.51
N LEU A 233 12.18 -8.07 -0.34
CA LEU A 233 12.94 -8.78 0.69
C LEU A 233 12.62 -8.31 2.12
N PHE A 234 12.19 -7.04 2.27
CA PHE A 234 11.97 -6.40 3.56
C PHE A 234 10.47 -6.21 3.85
N ALA A 235 10.12 -6.30 5.13
CA ALA A 235 8.91 -5.73 5.68
C ALA A 235 9.22 -4.32 6.16
N VAL A 236 8.47 -3.34 5.66
CA VAL A 236 8.63 -1.93 6.02
C VAL A 236 7.61 -1.56 7.09
N LYS A 237 8.08 -0.89 8.13
CA LYS A 237 7.24 -0.37 9.19
C LYS A 237 7.54 1.11 9.37
N SER A 238 6.51 1.93 9.31
CA SER A 238 6.60 3.37 9.57
C SER A 238 6.28 3.63 11.03
N GLU A 239 7.05 4.51 11.68
CA GLU A 239 6.78 5.02 13.05
C GLU A 239 6.59 3.93 14.12
N MET A 240 7.27 2.79 13.96
CA MET A 240 7.22 1.71 14.94
C MET A 240 8.18 1.99 16.10
N GLU A 241 7.70 1.92 17.34
CA GLU A 241 8.56 2.02 18.52
C GLU A 241 9.59 0.87 18.56
N VAL A 242 10.88 1.23 18.64
CA VAL A 242 12.01 0.31 18.86
C VAL A 242 12.92 0.90 19.93
N ASN A 243 13.13 0.18 21.03
CA ASN A 243 14.01 0.61 22.13
C ASN A 243 13.71 2.05 22.66
N ARG A 244 12.44 2.46 22.71
CA ARG A 244 11.96 3.81 23.09
C ARG A 244 12.31 4.93 22.10
N ASN A 245 12.84 4.59 20.92
CA ASN A 245 12.96 5.49 19.78
C ASN A 245 11.86 5.17 18.76
N TYR A 246 11.48 6.20 17.99
CA TYR A 246 10.50 6.08 16.91
C TYR A 246 11.21 6.39 15.59
N PRO A 247 11.91 5.41 14.99
CA PRO A 247 12.47 5.61 13.66
C PRO A 247 11.35 5.92 12.68
N ASP A 248 11.62 6.82 11.73
CA ASP A 248 10.66 7.15 10.69
C ASP A 248 10.32 5.91 9.87
N LEU A 249 11.35 5.12 9.51
CA LEU A 249 11.20 3.86 8.80
C LEU A 249 12.08 2.76 9.39
N LEU A 250 11.51 1.57 9.53
CA LEU A 250 12.19 0.34 9.92
C LEU A 250 12.00 -0.71 8.81
N LEU A 251 13.11 -1.17 8.23
CA LEU A 251 13.15 -2.25 7.26
C LEU A 251 13.65 -3.52 7.94
N VAL A 252 12.81 -4.55 7.99
CA VAL A 252 13.13 -5.86 8.61
C VAL A 252 13.10 -6.95 7.55
N PRO A 253 14.15 -7.77 7.38
CA PRO A 253 14.11 -8.90 6.46
C PRO A 253 12.93 -9.84 6.77
N LYS A 254 12.18 -10.23 5.74
CA LYS A 254 11.07 -11.17 5.89
C LYS A 254 11.56 -12.55 6.33
N ASP A 255 12.71 -12.98 5.83
CA ASP A 255 13.38 -14.21 6.26
C ASP A 255 14.56 -13.90 7.18
N LYS A 256 14.33 -14.05 8.49
CA LYS A 256 15.34 -13.82 9.53
C LYS A 256 16.44 -14.89 9.56
N THR A 257 16.25 -16.04 8.90
CA THR A 257 17.22 -17.14 8.92
C THR A 257 18.41 -16.90 7.99
N LYS A 258 18.29 -15.95 7.06
CA LYS A 258 19.31 -15.64 6.05
C LYS A 258 20.45 -14.75 6.54
N GLY A 259 20.36 -14.23 7.76
CA GLY A 259 21.38 -13.34 8.33
C GLY A 259 21.41 -11.93 7.73
N TYR A 260 20.38 -11.54 6.98
CA TYR A 260 20.25 -10.18 6.45
C TYR A 260 20.06 -9.15 7.57
N LYS A 261 20.59 -7.95 7.37
CA LYS A 261 20.53 -6.86 8.34
C LYS A 261 19.16 -6.17 8.33
N SER A 262 18.74 -5.67 9.49
CA SER A 262 17.62 -4.73 9.59
C SER A 262 18.18 -3.30 9.58
N VAL A 263 17.43 -2.36 9.02
CA VAL A 263 17.86 -0.97 8.84
C VAL A 263 16.81 -0.03 9.40
N MET A 264 17.27 0.99 10.14
CA MET A 264 16.45 2.10 10.63
C MET A 264 16.86 3.36 9.86
N ILE A 265 15.88 4.13 9.42
CA ILE A 265 16.06 5.40 8.72
C ILE A 265 15.36 6.48 9.54
N GLU A 266 16.08 7.56 9.80
CA GLU A 266 15.62 8.80 10.46
C GLU A 266 15.87 9.94 9.46
N PHE A 267 14.91 10.85 9.30
CA PHE A 267 14.99 11.99 8.37
C PHE A 267 15.42 13.28 9.05
#